data_AF-F0FA93-F1
#
_entry.id   AF-F0FA93-F1
#
_cell.length_a   1.000
_cell.length_b   1.000
_cell.length_c   1.000
_cell.angle_alpha   90.00
_cell.angle_beta   90.00
_cell.angle_gamma   90.00
#
_symmetry.space_group_name_H-M   'P 1'
#
loop_
_entity.id
_entity.type
_entity.pdbx_description
1 polymer ?
#
loop_
_entity_poly.entity_id
_entity_poly.type
_entity_poly.pdbx_seq_one_letter_code
_entity_poly.pdbx_strand_id
1 'polypeptide(L)'
;MRIKGLLPTAKSVLASPAKKFRWTGKVVDLVELLYALDTCDCINNGEIGVEELADAFSDIFGVESRRLSLLQKAFHRQGNEDGIPCCEPPAS
;
A
#
# COMPACT_ATOMS: atom_id res chain seq x y z
N MET A 1 -38.66 -28.30 -20.46
CA MET A 1 -38.63 -26.89 -20.00
C MET A 1 -38.11 -26.85 -18.56
N ARG A 2 -36.89 -26.34 -18.34
CA ARG A 2 -36.33 -26.03 -17.02
C ARG A 2 -35.68 -24.65 -17.14
N ILE A 3 -36.43 -23.62 -16.78
CA ILE A 3 -35.92 -22.27 -16.53
C ILE A 3 -35.70 -22.20 -15.02
N LYS A 4 -34.43 -22.06 -14.60
CA LYS A 4 -34.08 -21.65 -13.24
C LYS A 4 -32.89 -20.70 -13.30
N GLY A 5 -33.22 -19.42 -13.15
CA GLY A 5 -32.44 -18.45 -12.39
C GLY A 5 -31.12 -18.02 -12.99
N LEU A 6 -31.18 -17.01 -13.87
CA LEU A 6 -30.09 -16.05 -14.02
C LEU A 6 -29.89 -15.36 -12.66
N LEU A 7 -28.84 -15.73 -11.94
CA LEU A 7 -28.43 -15.00 -10.74
C LEU A 7 -27.91 -13.62 -11.18
N PRO A 8 -28.38 -12.52 -10.59
CA PRO A 8 -27.84 -11.20 -10.86
C PRO A 8 -26.38 -11.16 -10.46
N THR A 9 -25.54 -10.72 -11.40
CA THR A 9 -24.18 -10.25 -11.15
C THR A 9 -24.23 -9.25 -10.00
N ALA A 10 -23.60 -9.57 -8.87
CA ALA A 10 -23.41 -8.64 -7.76
C ALA A 10 -22.46 -7.52 -8.21
N LYS A 11 -23.02 -6.54 -8.90
CA LYS A 11 -22.39 -5.24 -9.16
C LYS A 11 -22.97 -4.27 -8.15
N SER A 12 -22.09 -3.45 -7.58
CA SER A 12 -22.39 -2.31 -6.72
C SER A 12 -22.67 -2.63 -5.24
N VAL A 13 -21.64 -3.07 -4.51
CA VAL A 13 -21.45 -2.48 -3.17
C VAL A 13 -21.11 -1.01 -3.42
N LEU A 14 -22.04 -0.15 -3.03
CA LEU A 14 -21.88 1.30 -2.98
C LEU A 14 -20.64 1.61 -2.14
N ALA A 15 -19.50 1.79 -2.77
CA ALA A 15 -18.38 2.49 -2.17
C ALA A 15 -18.84 3.94 -2.02
N SER A 16 -19.37 4.28 -0.83
CA SER A 16 -19.32 5.67 -0.39
C SER A 16 -17.89 6.15 -0.66
N PRO A 17 -17.67 7.30 -1.33
CA PRO A 17 -16.31 7.76 -1.59
C PRO A 17 -15.61 7.81 -0.23
N ALA A 18 -14.67 6.88 -0.02
CA ALA A 18 -13.93 6.82 1.23
C ALA A 18 -13.37 8.22 1.46
N LYS A 19 -13.57 8.78 2.66
CA LYS A 19 -13.00 10.08 3.00
C LYS A 19 -11.49 9.97 2.78
N LYS A 20 -11.01 10.57 1.69
CA LYS A 20 -9.58 10.66 1.39
C LYS A 20 -8.96 11.48 2.50
N PHE A 21 -8.02 10.90 3.22
CA PHE A 21 -7.24 11.64 4.19
C PHE A 21 -6.32 12.59 3.42
N ARG A 22 -6.22 13.84 3.85
CA ARG A 22 -5.27 14.75 3.23
C ARG A 22 -3.92 14.57 3.91
N TRP A 23 -2.94 14.03 3.19
CA TRP A 23 -1.56 14.04 3.66
C TRP A 23 -1.06 15.48 3.77
N THR A 24 -0.62 15.89 4.96
CA THR A 24 -0.07 17.22 5.21
C THR A 24 1.44 17.21 5.48
N GLY A 25 2.05 16.02 5.55
CA GLY A 25 3.49 15.84 5.71
C GLY A 25 4.24 15.99 4.38
N LYS A 26 5.56 15.74 4.39
CA LYS A 26 6.34 15.71 3.15
C LYS A 26 6.08 14.41 2.41
N VAL A 27 6.23 14.43 1.09
CA VAL A 27 6.12 13.20 0.27
C VAL A 27 7.22 12.20 0.65
N VAL A 28 8.39 12.68 1.05
CA VAL A 28 9.50 11.81 1.50
C VAL A 28 9.13 11.00 2.74
N ASP A 29 8.50 11.64 3.75
CA ASP A 29 8.05 10.95 4.97
C ASP A 29 7.05 9.81 4.63
N LEU A 30 6.21 9.99 3.61
CA LEU A 30 5.27 8.97 3.15
C LEU A 30 5.97 7.82 2.42
N VAL A 31 7.04 8.11 1.67
CA VAL A 31 7.87 7.11 0.98
C VAL A 31 8.68 6.30 1.98
N GLU A 32 9.22 6.93 3.03
CA GLU A 32 9.90 6.25 4.13
C GLU A 32 8.95 5.30 4.87
N LEU A 33 7.71 5.73 5.13
CA LEU A 33 6.69 4.88 5.71
C LEU A 33 6.38 3.67 4.81
N LEU A 34 6.23 3.88 3.51
CA LEU A 34 6.00 2.80 2.55
C LEU A 34 7.17 1.80 2.54
N TYR A 35 8.41 2.30 2.51
CA TYR A 35 9.61 1.48 2.56
C TYR A 35 9.74 0.70 3.86
N ALA A 36 9.41 1.31 5.00
CA ALA A 36 9.39 0.61 6.28
C ALA A 36 8.37 -0.53 6.30
N LEU A 37 7.16 -0.32 5.75
CA LEU A 37 6.13 -1.35 5.69
C LEU A 37 6.50 -2.52 4.78
N ASP A 38 7.11 -2.21 3.63
CA ASP A 38 7.63 -3.17 2.65
C ASP A 38 8.78 -4.01 3.22
N THR A 39 9.79 -3.37 3.82
CA THR A 39 10.97 -4.07 4.34
C THR A 39 10.67 -4.87 5.61
N CYS A 40 9.71 -4.42 6.42
CA CYS A 40 9.31 -5.11 7.66
C CYS A 40 8.22 -6.17 7.45
N ASP A 41 7.79 -6.44 6.21
CA ASP A 41 6.72 -7.41 5.88
C ASP A 41 5.43 -7.19 6.70
N CYS A 42 5.14 -5.95 7.06
CA CYS A 42 4.13 -5.62 8.08
C CYS A 42 2.68 -5.82 7.59
N ILE A 43 2.48 -6.01 6.29
CA ILE A 43 1.16 -6.08 5.64
C ILE A 43 1.06 -7.40 4.90
N ASN A 44 -0.06 -8.11 5.08
CA ASN A 44 -0.35 -9.39 4.44
C ASN A 44 0.82 -10.39 4.56
N ASN A 45 1.49 -10.40 5.72
CA ASN A 45 2.64 -11.28 5.97
C ASN A 45 3.81 -11.10 4.97
N GLY A 46 3.99 -9.90 4.41
CA GLY A 46 5.02 -9.60 3.42
C GLY A 46 4.65 -9.96 1.98
N GLU A 47 3.41 -10.40 1.73
CA GLU A 47 2.99 -10.80 0.38
C GLU A 47 2.54 -9.62 -0.50
N ILE A 48 2.35 -8.43 0.08
CA ILE A 48 1.94 -7.26 -0.69
C ILE A 48 3.11 -6.72 -1.51
N GLY A 49 2.88 -6.45 -2.80
CA GLY A 49 3.89 -5.80 -3.63
C GLY A 49 3.98 -4.29 -3.35
N VAL A 50 5.18 -3.72 -3.45
CA VAL A 50 5.43 -2.26 -3.39
C VAL A 50 4.46 -1.43 -4.21
N GLU A 51 4.16 -1.87 -5.43
CA GLU A 51 3.31 -1.11 -6.35
C GLU A 51 1.86 -1.10 -5.87
N GLU A 52 1.38 -2.23 -5.34
CA GLU A 52 0.06 -2.35 -4.72
C GLU A 52 -0.04 -1.51 -3.44
N LEU A 53 1.02 -1.50 -2.62
CA LEU A 53 1.11 -0.66 -1.43
C LEU A 53 1.09 0.84 -1.79
N ALA A 54 1.79 1.24 -2.85
CA ALA A 54 1.81 2.63 -3.32
C ALA A 54 0.44 3.09 -3.85
N ASP A 55 -0.26 2.22 -4.57
CA ASP A 55 -1.61 2.49 -5.06
C ASP A 55 -2.61 2.61 -3.91
N ALA A 56 -2.55 1.73 -2.91
CA ALA A 56 -3.38 1.83 -1.71
C ALA A 56 -3.16 3.15 -0.96
N PHE A 57 -1.91 3.57 -0.80
CA PHE A 57 -1.57 4.85 -0.16
C PHE A 57 -2.01 6.05 -1.00
N SER A 58 -1.89 5.97 -2.32
CA SER A 58 -2.41 6.96 -3.26
C SER A 58 -3.91 7.15 -3.11
N ASP A 59 -4.66 6.06 -2.98
CA ASP A 59 -6.12 6.11 -2.82
C ASP A 59 -6.55 6.68 -1.45
N ILE A 60 -5.83 6.31 -0.38
CA ILE A 60 -6.08 6.82 0.97
C ILE A 60 -5.77 8.31 1.07
N PHE A 61 -4.61 8.73 0.55
CA PHE A 61 -4.06 10.08 0.77
C PHE A 61 -4.31 11.06 -0.37
N GLY A 62 -4.79 10.59 -1.53
CA GLY A 62 -4.96 11.40 -2.74
C GLY A 62 -3.65 11.90 -3.33
N VAL A 63 -2.57 11.12 -3.23
CA VAL A 63 -1.22 11.46 -3.74
C VAL A 63 -0.91 10.64 -4.98
N GLU A 64 -0.10 11.16 -5.90
CA GLU A 64 0.24 10.45 -7.15
C GLU A 64 1.08 9.17 -6.87
N SER A 65 0.53 7.97 -7.12
CA SER A 65 1.19 6.69 -6.84
C SER A 65 2.53 6.53 -7.57
N ARG A 66 2.64 7.04 -8.80
CA ARG A 66 3.89 7.06 -9.59
C ARG A 66 5.03 7.77 -8.88
N ARG A 67 4.76 8.84 -8.13
CA ARG A 67 5.80 9.56 -7.39
C ARG A 67 6.32 8.75 -6.21
N LEU A 68 5.43 8.02 -5.53
CA LEU A 68 5.80 7.18 -4.39
C LEU A 68 6.65 5.99 -4.83
N SER A 69 6.24 5.29 -5.88
CA SER A 69 6.96 4.11 -6.36
C SER A 69 8.35 4.44 -6.94
N LEU A 70 8.50 5.57 -7.65
CA LEU A 70 9.80 6.01 -8.16
C LEU A 70 10.76 6.44 -7.06
N LEU A 71 10.26 7.17 -6.05
CA LEU A 71 11.09 7.59 -4.91
C LEU A 71 11.50 6.37 -4.09
N GLN A 72 10.58 5.44 -3.79
CA GLN A 72 10.92 4.22 -3.05
C GLN A 72 11.98 3.39 -3.77
N LYS A 73 11.87 3.20 -5.10
CA LYS A 73 12.91 2.53 -5.92
C LYS A 73 14.27 3.26 -5.87
N ALA A 74 14.27 4.57 -5.67
CA ALA A 74 15.50 5.34 -5.48
C ALA A 74 16.09 5.13 -4.06
N PHE A 75 15.25 5.14 -3.02
CA PHE A 75 15.66 4.86 -1.64
C PHE A 75 16.17 3.42 -1.46
N HIS A 76 15.54 2.43 -2.10
CA HIS A 76 15.98 1.03 -2.05
C HIS A 76 17.40 0.86 -2.62
N ARG A 77 17.76 1.60 -3.67
CA ARG A 77 19.14 1.61 -4.19
C ARG A 77 20.15 2.22 -3.23
N GLN A 78 19.72 3.09 -2.33
CA GLN A 78 20.55 3.73 -1.32
C GLN A 78 20.69 2.88 -0.05
N GLY A 79 19.64 2.15 0.34
CA GLY A 79 19.55 1.40 1.60
C GLY A 79 20.22 0.02 1.63
N ASN A 80 20.63 -0.52 0.48
CA ASN A 80 21.31 -1.82 0.40
C ASN A 80 22.75 -1.82 0.98
N GLU A 81 23.22 -0.68 1.49
CA GLU A 81 24.56 -0.54 2.08
C GLU A 81 24.57 -0.64 3.63
N ASP A 82 23.43 -0.45 4.31
CA ASP A 82 23.41 -0.27 5.78
C ASP A 82 22.68 -1.36 6.59
N GLY A 83 22.07 -2.37 5.95
CA GLY A 83 21.61 -3.59 6.64
C GLY A 83 20.81 -3.35 7.93
N ILE A 84 19.88 -2.38 7.92
CA ILE A 84 19.09 -2.04 9.10
C ILE A 84 18.12 -3.19 9.37
N PRO A 85 18.25 -3.92 10.50
CA PRO A 85 17.32 -5.01 10.82
C PRO A 85 15.96 -4.41 11.16
N CYS A 86 14.94 -4.81 10.40
CA CYS A 86 13.56 -4.48 10.67
C CYS A 86 13.19 -4.97 12.08
N CYS A 87 12.69 -4.03 12.89
CA CYS A 87 12.19 -4.17 14.25
C CYS A 87 11.94 -5.63 14.68
N GLU A 88 12.81 -6.17 15.54
CA GLU A 88 12.50 -7.44 16.21
C GLU A 88 11.15 -7.31 16.93
N PRO A 89 10.17 -8.19 16.68
CA PRO A 89 8.94 -8.17 17.43
C PRO A 89 9.25 -8.46 18.91
N PRO A 90 8.60 -7.77 19.87
CA PRO A 90 8.81 -8.09 21.27
C PRO A 90 8.40 -9.54 21.52
N ALA A 91 9.37 -10.37 21.91
CA ALA A 91 9.14 -11.75 22.27
C ALA A 91 8.07 -11.82 23.37
N SER A 92 6.98 -12.55 23.09
CA SER A 92 5.94 -12.89 24.07
C SER A 92 6.32 -14.15 24.83
#